data_AF-A0AAE6WM20-F1
#
_entry.id   AF-A0AAE6WM20-F1
#
_cell.length_a   1.000
_cell.length_b   1.000
_cell.length_c   1.000
_cell.angle_alpha   90.00
_cell.angle_beta   90.00
_cell.angle_gamma   90.00
#
_symmetry.space_group_name_H-M   'P 1'
#
loop_
_entity.id
_entity.type
_entity.pdbx_description
1 polymer ?
#
loop_
_entity_poly.entity_id
_entity_poly.type
_entity_poly.pdbx_seq_one_letter_code
_entity_poly.pdbx_strand_id
1 'polypeptide(L)'
;MLSLKKKIGEKVMELTIIMVLVCIVLLLVEKVNRLQNQLKRMNVILQQIAAQVGVTNYSESTKPNNNVVLNHPINAKLHRLLAEGKQIEAIKEARIELGLSLKEAKEYVERL
;
A
#
# COMPACT_ATOMS: atom_id res chain seq x y z
N MET A 1 -33.04 17.42 -42.90
CA MET A 1 -32.03 16.33 -42.98
C MET A 1 -30.66 16.72 -42.42
N LEU A 2 -30.18 17.98 -42.56
CA LEU A 2 -28.87 18.41 -42.03
C LEU A 2 -28.74 18.42 -40.49
N SER A 3 -29.80 18.76 -39.75
CA SER A 3 -29.75 18.86 -38.28
C SER A 3 -29.54 17.49 -37.60
N LEU A 4 -30.06 16.41 -38.19
CA LEU A 4 -29.92 15.05 -37.66
C LEU A 4 -28.48 14.52 -37.77
N LYS A 5 -27.80 14.83 -38.88
CA LYS A 5 -26.42 14.38 -39.14
C LYS A 5 -25.42 15.05 -38.18
N LYS A 6 -25.67 16.31 -37.81
CA LYS A 6 -24.89 17.05 -36.81
C LYS A 6 -25.03 16.44 -35.41
N LYS A 7 -26.27 16.13 -34.99
CA LYS A 7 -26.55 15.52 -33.68
C LYS A 7 -25.99 14.09 -33.56
N ILE A 8 -25.97 13.34 -34.68
CA ILE A 8 -25.29 12.04 -34.76
C ILE A 8 -23.77 12.19 -34.60
N GLY A 9 -23.17 13.19 -35.25
CA GLY A 9 -21.72 13.41 -35.18
C GLY A 9 -21.23 13.76 -33.77
N GLU A 10 -21.99 14.59 -33.05
CA GLU A 10 -21.69 14.97 -31.66
C GLU A 10 -21.69 13.76 -30.71
N LYS A 11 -22.75 12.93 -30.78
CA LYS A 11 -22.86 11.66 -30.03
C LYS A 11 -21.70 10.71 -30.34
N VAL A 12 -21.28 10.63 -31.60
CA VAL A 12 -20.15 9.77 -32.00
C VAL A 12 -18.83 10.27 -31.41
N MET A 13 -18.59 11.59 -31.39
CA MET A 13 -17.39 12.15 -30.76
C MET A 13 -17.36 11.89 -29.25
N GLU A 14 -18.48 12.08 -28.54
CA GLU A 14 -18.56 11.75 -27.11
C GLU A 14 -18.24 10.27 -26.82
N LEU A 15 -18.79 9.36 -27.63
CA LEU A 15 -18.51 7.93 -27.51
C LEU A 15 -17.03 7.59 -27.77
N THR A 16 -16.39 8.25 -28.74
CA THR A 16 -14.95 8.03 -28.99
C THR A 16 -14.07 8.46 -27.82
N ILE A 17 -14.39 9.58 -27.16
CA ILE A 17 -13.64 10.07 -26.00
C ILE A 17 -13.78 9.09 -24.83
N ILE A 18 -15.00 8.60 -24.58
CA ILE A 18 -15.26 7.61 -23.53
C ILE A 18 -14.49 6.31 -23.82
N MET A 19 -14.48 5.84 -25.08
CA MET A 19 -13.73 4.65 -25.47
C MET A 19 -12.22 4.81 -25.25
N VAL A 20 -11.65 5.96 -25.62
CA VAL A 20 -10.23 6.26 -25.37
C VAL A 20 -9.93 6.29 -23.88
N LEU A 21 -10.79 6.94 -23.08
CA LEU A 21 -10.62 7.03 -21.63
C LEU A 21 -10.69 5.63 -20.97
N VAL A 22 -11.64 4.80 -21.40
CA VAL A 22 -11.75 3.40 -20.94
C VAL A 22 -10.50 2.60 -21.34
N CYS A 23 -10.02 2.74 -22.57
CA CYS A 23 -8.78 2.09 -23.01
C CYS A 23 -7.57 2.50 -22.16
N ILE A 24 -7.43 3.78 -21.82
CA ILE A 24 -6.35 4.26 -20.95
C ILE A 24 -6.46 3.61 -19.56
N VAL A 25 -7.66 3.56 -18.98
CA VAL A 25 -7.88 2.91 -17.68
C VAL A 25 -7.52 1.43 -17.73
N LEU A 26 -7.90 0.70 -18.78
CA LEU A 26 -7.55 -0.71 -18.96
C LEU A 26 -6.03 -0.93 -19.02
N LEU A 27 -5.29 -0.08 -19.76
CA LEU A 27 -3.83 -0.14 -19.84
C LEU A 27 -3.16 0.09 -18.48
N LEU A 28 -3.71 0.98 -17.65
CA LEU A 28 -3.20 1.23 -16.30
C LEU A 28 -3.43 0.03 -15.37
N VAL A 29 -4.59 -0.63 -15.46
CA VAL A 29 -4.89 -1.82 -14.66
C VAL A 29 -3.89 -2.94 -14.94
N GLU A 30 -3.51 -3.16 -16.20
CA GLU A 30 -2.49 -4.16 -16.55
C GLU A 30 -1.13 -3.85 -15.93
N LYS A 31 -0.70 -2.59 -15.95
CA LYS A 31 0.57 -2.15 -15.35
C LYS A 31 0.54 -2.34 -13.84
N VAL A 32 -0.54 -1.93 -13.18
CA VAL A 32 -0.72 -2.12 -11.72
C VAL A 32 -0.70 -3.61 -11.36
N ASN A 33 -1.37 -4.46 -12.14
CA ASN A 33 -1.38 -5.91 -11.90
C ASN A 33 0.02 -6.54 -12.10
N ARG A 34 0.81 -6.05 -13.07
CA ARG A 34 2.22 -6.45 -13.24
C ARG A 34 3.07 -6.04 -12.04
N LEU A 35 2.90 -4.81 -11.55
CA LEU A 35 3.62 -4.32 -10.36
C LEU A 35 3.27 -5.14 -9.11
N GLN A 36 1.99 -5.45 -8.89
CA GLN A 36 1.55 -6.28 -7.77
C GLN A 36 2.14 -7.70 -7.85
N ASN A 37 2.23 -8.29 -9.05
CA ASN A 37 2.86 -9.59 -9.22
C ASN A 37 4.38 -9.57 -8.95
N GLN A 38 5.07 -8.47 -9.21
CA GLN A 38 6.47 -8.32 -8.83
C GLN A 38 6.65 -8.16 -7.31
N LEU A 39 5.78 -7.40 -6.65
CA LEU A 39 5.78 -7.28 -5.18
C LEU A 39 5.52 -8.62 -4.48
N LYS A 40 4.58 -9.43 -5.01
CA LYS A 40 4.33 -10.79 -4.50
C LYS A 40 5.58 -11.68 -4.61
N ARG A 41 6.28 -11.64 -5.74
CA ARG A 41 7.53 -12.42 -5.94
C ARG A 41 8.67 -11.95 -5.03
N MET A 42 8.78 -10.64 -4.79
CA MET A 42 9.80 -10.11 -3.89
C MET A 42 9.57 -10.59 -2.44
N ASN A 43 8.32 -10.54 -1.95
CA ASN A 43 7.98 -11.06 -0.63
C ASN A 43 8.28 -12.56 -0.47
N VAL A 44 8.03 -13.38 -1.51
CA VAL A 44 8.36 -14.81 -1.51
C VAL A 44 9.87 -15.05 -1.42
N ILE A 45 10.67 -14.29 -2.18
CA ILE A 45 12.13 -14.41 -2.15
C ILE A 45 12.69 -13.97 -0.78
N LEU A 46 12.13 -12.93 -0.15
CA LEU A 46 12.51 -12.53 1.21
C LEU A 46 12.21 -13.65 2.23
N GLN A 47 11.06 -14.34 2.11
CA GLN A 47 10.75 -15.50 2.96
C GLN A 47 11.74 -16.65 2.77
N GLN A 48 12.14 -16.92 1.52
CA GLN A 48 13.08 -17.99 1.21
C GLN A 48 14.52 -17.68 1.67
N ILE A 49 14.96 -16.43 1.57
CA ILE A 49 16.26 -15.99 2.13
C ILE A 49 16.22 -16.04 3.66
N ALA A 50 15.12 -15.62 4.30
CA ALA A 50 14.97 -15.75 5.75
C ALA A 50 15.04 -17.22 6.21
N ALA A 51 14.44 -18.14 5.45
CA ALA A 51 14.51 -19.57 5.72
C ALA A 51 15.93 -20.14 5.55
N GLN A 52 16.68 -19.66 4.55
CA GLN A 52 18.03 -20.17 4.25
C GLN A 52 19.12 -19.60 5.17
N VAL A 53 18.89 -18.44 5.79
CA VAL A 53 19.81 -17.81 6.76
C VAL A 53 19.54 -18.28 8.21
N GLY A 54 18.67 -19.27 8.41
CA GLY A 54 18.48 -19.90 9.73
C GLY A 54 17.64 -19.07 10.70
N VAL A 55 16.72 -18.23 10.21
CA VAL A 55 15.65 -17.68 11.05
C VAL A 55 14.52 -18.70 11.09
N THR A 56 14.65 -19.69 11.97
CA THR A 56 13.69 -20.78 12.21
C THR A 56 12.38 -20.32 12.86
N ASN A 57 11.77 -19.23 12.40
CA ASN A 57 10.47 -18.77 12.90
C ASN A 57 9.57 -18.17 11.81
N TYR A 58 9.44 -18.86 10.68
CA TYR A 58 8.29 -18.69 9.79
C TYR A 58 7.68 -20.06 9.50
N SER A 59 7.23 -20.73 10.56
CA SER A 59 6.32 -21.87 10.47
C SER A 59 4.90 -21.34 10.58
N GLU A 60 4.08 -21.71 9.61
CA GLU A 60 2.66 -21.39 9.37
C GLU A 60 1.67 -21.78 10.49
N SER A 61 2.14 -22.13 11.70
CA SER A 61 1.29 -22.59 12.82
C SER A 61 1.24 -21.67 14.04
N THR A 62 1.88 -20.50 14.01
CA THR A 62 1.79 -19.53 15.12
C THR A 62 1.15 -18.25 14.61
N LYS A 63 -0.08 -17.98 15.06
CA LYS A 63 -0.73 -16.66 15.11
C LYS A 63 0.35 -15.57 15.16
N PRO A 64 0.40 -14.61 14.21
CA PRO A 64 1.56 -13.75 14.05
C PRO A 64 1.88 -13.11 15.40
N ASN A 65 2.99 -13.51 16.00
CA ASN A 65 3.50 -12.82 17.16
C ASN A 65 3.90 -11.44 16.62
N ASN A 66 3.20 -10.42 17.10
CA ASN A 66 3.23 -9.01 16.73
C ASN A 66 4.62 -8.36 16.91
N ASN A 67 5.62 -9.13 17.35
CA ASN A 67 6.96 -8.70 17.69
C ASN A 67 7.98 -8.71 16.56
N VAL A 68 7.66 -9.24 15.36
CA VAL A 68 8.58 -9.12 14.21
C VAL A 68 8.53 -7.72 13.59
N VAL A 69 7.41 -6.99 13.78
CA VAL A 69 7.26 -5.57 13.37
C VAL A 69 8.03 -4.62 14.32
N LEU A 70 8.51 -5.12 15.47
CA LEU A 70 9.02 -4.28 16.56
C LEU A 70 10.50 -3.86 16.46
N ASN A 71 11.27 -4.36 15.50
CA ASN A 71 12.70 -4.02 15.39
C ASN A 71 12.99 -2.82 14.46
N HIS A 72 12.09 -1.84 14.36
CA HIS A 72 12.40 -0.58 13.72
C HIS A 72 13.01 0.39 14.76
N PRO A 73 14.12 1.09 14.48
CA PRO A 73 14.81 1.95 15.46
C PRO A 73 13.90 3.01 16.09
N ILE A 74 12.87 3.45 15.36
CA ILE A 74 11.87 4.40 15.83
C ILE A 74 10.95 3.85 16.92
N ASN A 75 10.81 2.53 17.05
CA ASN A 75 9.86 1.91 18.01
C ASN A 75 10.26 2.19 19.45
N ALA A 76 11.56 2.17 19.76
CA ALA A 76 12.05 2.57 21.09
C ALA A 76 11.67 4.01 21.43
N LYS A 77 11.75 4.93 20.45
CA LYS A 77 11.33 6.33 20.60
C LYS A 77 9.82 6.43 20.78
N LEU A 78 9.03 5.68 20.01
CA LEU A 78 7.57 5.65 20.09
C LEU A 78 7.08 5.07 21.41
N HIS A 79 7.66 3.97 21.90
CA HIS A 79 7.36 3.43 23.23
C HIS A 79 7.65 4.42 24.35
N ARG A 80 8.75 5.18 24.25
CA ARG A 80 9.06 6.22 25.24
C ARG A 80 7.99 7.33 25.23
N LEU A 81 7.60 7.80 24.04
CA LEU A 81 6.55 8.81 23.90
C LEU A 81 5.18 8.31 24.40
N LEU A 82 4.85 7.04 24.16
CA LEU A 82 3.64 6.40 24.68
C LEU A 82 3.66 6.28 26.21
N ALA A 83 4.79 5.89 26.79
CA ALA A 83 4.97 5.82 28.25
C ALA A 83 4.87 7.21 28.91
N GLU A 84 5.28 8.26 28.21
CA GLU A 84 5.13 9.66 28.61
C GLU A 84 3.70 10.21 28.38
N GLY A 85 2.76 9.41 27.85
CA GLY A 85 1.38 9.82 27.56
C GLY A 85 1.23 10.70 26.31
N LYS A 86 2.30 10.84 25.51
CA LYS A 86 2.37 11.73 24.33
C LYS A 86 1.95 11.00 23.05
N GLN A 87 0.74 10.47 23.02
CA GLN A 87 0.25 9.67 21.89
C GLN A 87 0.24 10.45 20.56
N ILE A 88 -0.14 11.73 20.59
CA ILE A 88 -0.16 12.57 19.37
C ILE A 88 1.26 12.76 18.81
N GLU A 89 2.25 12.92 19.70
CA GLU A 89 3.65 13.07 19.32
C GLU A 89 4.20 11.76 18.75
N ALA A 90 3.87 10.62 19.35
CA ALA A 90 4.22 9.31 18.80
C ALA A 90 3.65 9.11 17.39
N ILE A 91 2.38 9.45 17.15
CA ILE A 91 1.77 9.35 15.80
C ILE A 91 2.47 10.30 14.82
N LYS A 92 2.82 11.52 15.25
CA LYS A 92 3.53 12.49 14.42
C LYS A 92 4.92 11.98 14.02
N GLU A 93 5.66 11.45 14.97
CA GLU A 93 6.99 10.85 14.74
C GLU A 93 6.91 9.64 13.81
N ALA A 94 5.94 8.75 14.03
CA ALA A 94 5.70 7.61 13.14
C ALA A 94 5.39 8.07 11.70
N ARG A 95 4.66 9.18 11.54
CA ARG A 95 4.32 9.75 10.24
C ARG A 95 5.54 10.33 9.50
N ILE A 96 6.41 11.03 10.22
CA ILE A 96 7.59 11.70 9.65
C ILE A 96 8.66 10.67 9.28
N GLU A 97 8.93 9.74 10.19
CA GLU A 97 10.10 8.84 10.09
C GLU A 97 9.82 7.61 9.22
N LEU A 98 8.59 7.07 9.27
CA LEU A 98 8.21 5.95 8.40
C LEU A 98 7.51 6.39 7.11
N GLY A 99 7.25 7.69 6.92
CA GLY A 99 6.54 8.21 5.74
C GLY A 99 5.09 7.74 5.61
N LEU A 100 4.46 7.32 6.71
CA LEU A 100 3.10 6.77 6.73
C LEU A 100 2.04 7.85 6.52
N SER A 101 0.87 7.48 6.03
CA SER A 101 -0.31 8.35 6.13
C SER A 101 -0.78 8.50 7.59
N LEU A 102 -1.60 9.49 7.89
CA LEU A 102 -2.09 9.72 9.27
C LEU A 102 -2.81 8.49 9.85
N LYS A 103 -3.61 7.81 9.02
CA LYS A 103 -4.33 6.60 9.41
C LYS A 103 -3.35 5.46 9.73
N GLU A 104 -2.40 5.22 8.83
CA GLU A 104 -1.40 4.16 9.00
C GLU A 104 -0.47 4.42 10.18
N ALA A 105 -0.07 5.67 10.43
CA ALA A 105 0.74 6.06 11.58
C ALA A 105 0.00 5.82 12.89
N LYS A 106 -1.30 6.14 12.95
CA LYS A 106 -2.14 5.84 14.12
C LYS A 106 -2.23 4.34 14.37
N GLU A 107 -2.59 3.57 13.35
CA GLU A 107 -2.68 2.11 13.46
C GLU A 107 -1.32 1.47 13.78
N TYR A 108 -0.21 2.06 13.31
CA TYR A 108 1.14 1.63 13.65
C TYR A 108 1.43 1.80 15.13
N VAL A 109 1.17 2.99 15.67
CA VAL A 109 1.39 3.31 17.09
C VAL A 109 0.46 2.50 18.00
N GLU A 110 -0.77 2.22 17.59
CA GLU A 110 -1.71 1.38 18.35
C GLU A 110 -1.31 -0.11 18.38
N ARG A 111 -0.43 -0.56 17.48
CA ARG A 111 0.08 -1.94 17.44
C ARG A 111 1.39 -2.13 18.22
N LEU A 112 2.02 -1.04 18.67
CA LEU A 112 3.20 -1.05 19.55
C LEU A 112 2.78 -1.31 20.99
#